data_AF-A0A9D1TUI8-F1
#
_entry.id   AF-A0A9D1TUI8-F1
#
_cell.length_a   1.000
_cell.length_b   1.000
_cell.length_c   1.000
_cell.angle_alpha   90.00
_cell.angle_beta   90.00
_cell.angle_gamma   90.00
#
_symmetry.space_group_name_H-M   'P 1'
#
loop_
_entity.id
_entity.type
_entity.pdbx_description
1 polymer ?
#
loop_
_entity_poly.entity_id
_entity_poly.type
_entity_poly.pdbx_seq_one_letter_code
_entity_poly.pdbx_strand_id
1 'polypeptide(L)'
;AFNVFVKNFVQGGLILGTGWLLGLEGDLLKSAFLIGVLPTATAVPALAVGNHTYEETAAATVLLSTLMALVSIVIGVTIVDLI
;
A
#
# COMPACT_ATOMS: atom_id res chain seq x y z
N ALA A 1 12.14 5.50 -5.45
CA ALA A 1 12.38 4.11 -5.01
C ALA A 1 11.94 3.87 -3.56
N PHE A 2 12.46 4.62 -2.58
CA PHE A 2 12.10 4.45 -1.16
C PHE A 2 10.58 4.54 -0.89
N ASN A 3 9.90 5.60 -1.38
CA ASN A 3 8.45 5.76 -1.20
C ASN A 3 7.63 4.59 -1.76
N VAL A 4 8.08 4.05 -2.90
CA VAL A 4 7.43 2.89 -3.55
C VAL A 4 7.62 1.64 -2.70
N PHE A 5 8.82 1.41 -2.16
CA PHE A 5 9.09 0.29 -1.26
C PHE A 5 8.26 0.38 0.03
N VAL A 6 8.22 1.56 0.65
CA VAL A 6 7.44 1.79 1.88
C VAL A 6 5.96 1.54 1.63
N LYS A 7 5.40 2.10 0.56
CA LYS A 7 3.97 1.90 0.21
C LYS A 7 3.65 0.44 -0.09
N ASN A 8 4.45 -0.22 -0.91
CA ASN A 8 4.08 -1.50 -1.49
C ASN A 8 4.45 -2.69 -0.60
N PHE A 9 5.34 -2.53 0.39
CA PHE A 9 5.78 -3.64 1.25
C PHE A 9 5.63 -3.32 2.73
N VAL A 10 6.19 -2.19 3.17
CA VAL A 10 6.21 -1.84 4.60
C VAL A 10 4.79 -1.57 5.12
N GLN A 11 3.96 -0.85 4.37
CA GLN A 11 2.59 -0.55 4.78
C GLN A 11 1.74 -1.80 4.97
N GLY A 12 1.82 -2.77 4.06
CA GLY A 12 1.10 -4.05 4.19
C GLY A 12 1.48 -4.77 5.49
N GLY A 13 2.78 -4.91 5.76
CA GLY A 13 3.27 -5.53 6.99
C GLY A 13 2.82 -4.78 8.26
N LEU A 14 2.86 -3.45 8.25
CA LEU A 14 2.38 -2.64 9.37
C LEU A 14 0.88 -2.80 9.61
N ILE A 15 0.06 -2.86 8.56
CA ILE A 15 -1.39 -3.06 8.71
C ILE A 15 -1.70 -4.47 9.21
N LEU A 16 -1.00 -5.50 8.71
CA LEU A 16 -1.17 -6.87 9.22
C LEU A 16 -0.81 -6.95 10.70
N GLY A 17 0.35 -6.42 11.09
CA GLY A 17 0.81 -6.43 12.47
C GLY A 17 -0.07 -5.62 13.42
N THR A 18 -0.49 -4.42 13.01
CA THR A 18 -1.41 -3.60 13.82
C THR A 18 -2.81 -4.19 13.91
N GLY A 19 -3.34 -4.74 12.81
CA GLY A 19 -4.61 -5.44 12.81
C GLY A 19 -4.61 -6.62 13.78
N TRP A 20 -3.55 -7.43 13.75
CA TRP A 20 -3.38 -8.55 14.67
C TRP A 20 -3.25 -8.09 16.13
N LEU A 21 -2.45 -7.05 16.42
CA LEU A 21 -2.32 -6.48 17.77
C LEU A 21 -3.63 -5.90 18.33
N LEU A 22 -4.52 -5.44 17.44
CA LEU A 22 -5.85 -4.94 17.80
C LEU A 22 -6.90 -6.05 17.91
N GLY A 23 -6.53 -7.32 17.70
CA GLY A 23 -7.44 -8.46 17.76
C GLY A 23 -8.34 -8.62 16.55
N LEU A 24 -7.96 -8.08 15.38
CA LEU A 24 -8.65 -8.41 14.13
C LEU A 24 -8.32 -9.85 13.73
N GLU A 25 -9.35 -10.61 13.37
CA GLU A 25 -9.24 -12.02 12.98
C GLU A 25 -10.05 -12.32 11.72
N GLY A 26 -9.70 -13.41 11.03
CA GLY A 26 -10.41 -13.90 9.85
C GLY A 26 -10.58 -12.84 8.76
N ASP A 27 -11.81 -12.72 8.25
CA ASP A 27 -12.14 -11.85 7.11
C ASP A 27 -11.85 -10.37 7.37
N LEU A 28 -11.93 -9.92 8.62
CA LEU A 28 -11.63 -8.54 9.02
C LEU A 28 -10.14 -8.23 8.88
N LEU A 29 -9.27 -9.14 9.35
CA LEU A 29 -7.82 -8.98 9.23
C LEU A 29 -7.38 -9.05 7.76
N LYS A 30 -7.95 -9.97 6.99
CA LYS A 30 -7.69 -10.12 5.54
C LYS A 30 -8.04 -8.85 4.78
N SER A 31 -9.24 -8.31 5.05
CA SER A 31 -9.73 -7.09 4.42
C SER A 31 -8.86 -5.88 4.76
N ALA A 32 -8.47 -5.73 6.04
CA ALA A 32 -7.59 -4.65 6.47
C ALA A 32 -6.22 -4.75 5.80
N PHE A 33 -5.60 -5.94 5.81
CA PHE A 33 -4.30 -6.16 5.20
C PHE A 33 -4.29 -5.86 3.70
N LEU A 34 -5.33 -6.27 2.96
CA LEU A 34 -5.44 -6.01 1.52
C LEU A 34 -5.38 -4.51 1.21
N ILE A 35 -5.93 -3.63 2.04
CA ILE A 35 -5.82 -2.17 1.87
C ILE A 35 -4.35 -1.72 1.84
N GLY A 36 -3.50 -2.34 2.66
CA GLY A 36 -2.07 -2.02 2.72
C GLY A 36 -1.29 -2.45 1.49
N VAL A 37 -1.73 -3.53 0.85
CA VAL A 37 -1.10 -4.16 -0.32
C VAL A 37 -1.42 -3.41 -1.62
N LEU A 38 -2.53 -2.67 -1.66
CA LEU A 38 -2.93 -1.88 -2.83
C LEU A 38 -1.88 -0.80 -3.18
N PRO A 39 -1.75 -0.44 -4.48
CA PRO A 39 -0.85 0.62 -4.94
C PRO A 39 -1.15 1.98 -4.32
N THR A 40 -0.21 2.92 -4.49
CA THR A 40 -0.43 4.33 -4.13
C THR A 40 -1.69 4.86 -4.84
N ALA A 41 -2.57 5.55 -4.10
CA ALA A 41 -3.77 6.15 -4.65
C ALA A 41 -3.42 7.21 -5.72
N THR A 42 -4.15 7.19 -6.84
CA THR A 42 -4.00 8.16 -7.94
C THR A 42 -4.39 9.59 -7.55
N ALA A 43 -5.00 9.79 -6.38
CA ALA A 43 -5.28 11.11 -5.81
C ALA A 43 -4.05 11.81 -5.22
N VAL A 44 -2.97 11.07 -4.92
CA VAL A 44 -1.75 11.63 -4.29
C VAL A 44 -1.09 12.76 -5.10
N PRO A 45 -0.96 12.71 -6.43
CA PRO A 45 -0.40 13.80 -7.23
C PRO A 45 -1.28 15.05 -7.21
N ALA A 46 -2.61 14.90 -7.20
CA ALA A 46 -3.54 16.03 -7.09
C ALA A 46 -3.40 16.73 -5.73
N LEU A 47 -3.22 15.96 -4.65
CA LEU A 47 -2.94 16.51 -3.31
C LEU A 47 -1.56 17.15 -3.23
N ALA A 48 -0.55 16.60 -3.90
CA ALA A 48 0.80 17.16 -3.94
C ALA A 48 0.82 18.54 -4.63
N VAL A 49 0.15 18.65 -5.78
CA VAL A 49 -0.05 19.92 -6.50
C VAL A 49 -0.88 20.90 -5.69
N GLY A 50 -1.99 20.45 -5.09
CA GLY A 50 -2.85 21.31 -4.27
C GLY A 50 -2.18 21.87 -3.00
N ASN A 51 -1.14 21.19 -2.49
CA ASN A 51 -0.38 21.62 -1.32
C ASN A 51 1.01 22.18 -1.66
N HIS A 52 1.30 22.45 -2.94
CA HIS A 52 2.59 22.98 -3.40
C HIS A 52 3.82 22.21 -2.90
N THR A 53 3.70 20.88 -2.80
CA THR A 53 4.74 20.04 -2.18
C THR A 53 4.93 18.75 -3.00
N TYR A 54 6.20 18.42 -3.33
CA TYR A 54 6.59 17.16 -4.00
C TYR A 54 5.90 16.90 -5.37
N GLU A 55 5.52 17.94 -6.11
CA GLU A 55 4.70 17.84 -7.33
C GLU A 55 5.29 16.91 -8.41
N GLU A 56 6.56 17.11 -8.81
CA GLU A 56 7.23 16.23 -9.78
C GLU A 56 7.46 14.81 -9.24
N THR A 57 7.74 14.69 -7.94
CA THR A 57 8.04 13.41 -7.31
C THR A 57 6.79 12.54 -7.14
N ALA A 58 5.61 13.17 -6.97
CA ALA A 58 4.36 12.47 -6.75
C ALA A 58 3.88 11.71 -8.00
N ALA A 59 3.94 12.32 -9.20
CA ALA A 59 3.51 11.68 -10.44
C ALA A 59 4.37 10.44 -10.78
N ALA A 60 5.70 10.59 -10.70
CA ALA A 60 6.63 9.49 -10.92
C ALA A 60 6.47 8.36 -9.90
N THR A 61 6.21 8.71 -8.63
CA THR A 61 6.00 7.72 -7.55
C THR A 61 4.71 6.93 -7.76
N VAL A 62 3.63 7.56 -8.21
CA VAL A 62 2.37 6.86 -8.50
C VAL A 62 2.53 5.89 -9.67
N LEU A 63 3.13 6.33 -10.77
CA LEU A 63 3.35 5.45 -11.93
C LEU A 63 4.20 4.23 -11.54
N LEU A 64 5.32 4.46 -10.86
CA LEU A 64 6.22 3.39 -10.45
C LEU A 64 5.59 2.48 -9.39
N SER A 65 4.84 3.03 -8.43
CA SER A 65 4.10 2.26 -7.43
C SER A 65 3.03 1.39 -8.07
N THR A 66 2.32 1.90 -9.08
CA THR A 66 1.28 1.16 -9.81
C THR A 66 1.88 -0.05 -10.52
N LEU A 67 3.02 0.11 -11.20
CA LEU A 67 3.71 -1.01 -11.88
C LEU A 67 4.25 -2.04 -10.88
N MET A 68 4.89 -1.58 -9.80
CA MET A 68 5.47 -2.46 -8.78
C MET A 68 4.40 -3.12 -7.89
N ALA A 69 3.19 -2.55 -7.84
CA ALA A 69 2.11 -3.11 -7.04
C ALA A 69 1.57 -4.42 -7.61
N LEU A 70 1.80 -4.75 -8.88
CA LEU A 70 1.45 -6.08 -9.41
C LEU A 70 2.12 -7.19 -8.59
N VAL A 71 3.40 -7.01 -8.23
CA VAL A 71 4.14 -7.95 -7.41
C VAL A 71 3.62 -7.94 -5.97
N SER A 72 3.39 -6.75 -5.40
CA SER A 72 2.81 -6.58 -4.06
C SER A 72 1.47 -7.31 -3.93
N ILE A 73 0.56 -7.10 -4.88
CA ILE A 73 -0.79 -7.68 -4.88
C ILE A 73 -0.71 -9.20 -4.94
N VAL A 74 0.12 -9.77 -5.82
CA VAL A 74 0.30 -11.22 -5.91
C VAL A 74 0.78 -11.79 -4.56
N ILE A 75 1.79 -11.17 -3.96
CA ILE A 75 2.32 -11.59 -2.65
C ILE A 75 1.24 -11.45 -1.57
N GLY A 76 0.54 -10.33 -1.52
CA GLY A 76 -0.48 -10.06 -0.51
C GLY A 76 -1.69 -11.00 -0.62
N VAL A 77 -2.18 -11.29 -1.82
CA VAL A 77 -3.24 -12.29 -2.03
C VAL A 77 -2.77 -13.67 -1.57
N THR A 78 -1.53 -14.06 -1.92
CA THR A 78 -0.97 -15.33 -1.45
C THR A 78 -0.90 -15.40 0.07
N ILE A 79 -0.53 -14.30 0.75
CA ILE A 79 -0.54 -14.23 2.22
C ILE A 79 -1.96 -14.41 2.75
N VAL A 80 -2.96 -13.73 2.18
CA VAL A 80 -4.38 -13.82 2.59
C VAL A 80 -4.93 -15.25 2.51
N ASP A 81 -4.46 -16.05 1.56
CA ASP A 81 -4.83 -17.47 1.45
C ASP A 81 -4.20 -18.34 2.55
N LEU A 82 -3.11 -17.88 3.18
CA LEU A 82 -2.37 -18.59 4.23
C LEU A 82 -2.80 -18.26 5.66
N ILE A 83 -3.39 -17.08 5.89
CA ILE A 83 -3.97 -16.64 7.19
C ILE A 83 -5.48 -16.88 7.22
#